data_AF-A0A822E652-F1
#
_entry.id   AF-A0A822E652-F1
#
_cell.length_a   1.000
_cell.length_b   1.000
_cell.length_c   1.000
_cell.angle_alpha   90.00
_cell.angle_beta   90.00
_cell.angle_gamma   90.00
#
_symmetry.space_group_name_H-M   'P 1'
#
loop_
_entity.id
_entity.type
_entity.pdbx_description
1 polymer ?
#
loop_
_entity_poly.entity_id
_entity_poly.type
_entity_poly.pdbx_seq_one_letter_code
_entity_poly.pdbx_strand_id
1 'polypeptide(L)'
;MEYDNEKQNISNENLLNKNYRNNFFEKSINEIKYTKLNIGKSLFIRIIFCLLLLLLILFRGHIICLFGFLNCYLTWPFTSPVHIKLDLLNLSNKFGDQHEYIPRRMHHILLGPLSLSPPSSWISARNSCIELHSNFEKHYYWTDLNSKEFLEKNYPWFLKTWNSYKTNVQKADSLRYFLLYHFNIHIS
;
A
#
# COMPACT_ATOMS: atom_id res chain seq x y z
N MET A 1 -22.28 -10.82 96.99
CA MET A 1 -21.74 -11.87 96.08
C MET A 1 -22.56 -11.99 94.80
N GLU A 2 -23.89 -11.85 94.83
CA GLU A 2 -24.73 -11.95 93.62
C GLU A 2 -24.69 -10.69 92.74
N TYR A 3 -24.64 -9.50 93.34
CA TYR A 3 -24.59 -8.20 92.63
C TYR A 3 -23.31 -7.98 91.79
N ASP A 4 -22.16 -8.50 92.23
CA ASP A 4 -20.89 -8.33 91.52
C ASP A 4 -20.80 -9.23 90.28
N ASN A 5 -21.41 -10.42 90.33
CA ASN A 5 -21.48 -11.36 89.20
C ASN A 5 -22.36 -10.83 88.06
N GLU A 6 -23.46 -10.15 88.39
CA GLU A 6 -24.36 -9.57 87.38
C GLU A 6 -23.67 -8.42 86.60
N LYS A 7 -22.93 -7.56 87.32
CA LYS A 7 -22.16 -6.46 86.72
C LYS A 7 -21.03 -6.97 85.82
N GLN A 8 -20.42 -8.09 86.18
CA GLN A 8 -19.36 -8.73 85.41
C GLN A 8 -19.90 -9.39 84.13
N ASN A 9 -21.09 -9.99 84.19
CA ASN A 9 -21.78 -10.51 83.00
C ASN A 9 -22.18 -9.40 82.03
N ILE A 10 -22.75 -8.29 82.52
CA ILE A 10 -23.11 -7.14 81.68
C ILE A 10 -21.86 -6.53 81.01
N SER A 11 -20.73 -6.47 81.72
CA SER A 11 -19.46 -6.01 81.14
C SER A 11 -18.98 -6.93 80.02
N ASN A 12 -19.07 -8.25 80.21
CA ASN A 12 -18.66 -9.25 79.22
C ASN A 12 -19.56 -9.25 77.98
N GLU A 13 -20.88 -9.12 78.13
CA GLU A 13 -21.81 -8.99 77.00
C GLU A 13 -21.54 -7.72 76.19
N ASN A 14 -21.27 -6.59 76.85
CA ASN A 14 -20.90 -5.35 76.17
C ASN A 14 -19.57 -5.50 75.42
N LEU A 15 -18.60 -6.24 75.96
CA LEU A 15 -17.32 -6.52 75.32
C LEU A 15 -17.50 -7.40 74.08
N LEU A 16 -18.31 -8.46 74.18
CA LEU A 16 -18.66 -9.36 73.08
C LEU A 16 -19.38 -8.61 71.96
N ASN A 17 -20.35 -7.76 72.29
CA ASN A 17 -21.12 -6.98 71.32
C ASN A 17 -20.23 -5.93 70.63
N LYS A 18 -19.29 -5.32 71.37
CA LYS A 18 -18.28 -4.41 70.82
C LYS A 18 -17.33 -5.13 69.85
N ASN A 19 -16.84 -6.32 70.20
CA ASN A 19 -15.98 -7.12 69.33
C ASN A 19 -16.71 -7.60 68.08
N TYR A 20 -17.98 -8.00 68.22
CA TYR A 20 -18.82 -8.38 67.08
C TYR A 20 -19.02 -7.20 66.12
N ARG A 21 -19.33 -6.00 66.65
CA ARG A 21 -19.44 -4.77 65.85
C ARG A 21 -18.14 -4.44 65.13
N ASN A 22 -16.99 -4.52 65.81
CA ASN A 22 -15.70 -4.21 65.20
C ASN A 22 -15.36 -5.20 64.08
N ASN A 23 -15.55 -6.50 64.30
CA ASN A 23 -15.31 -7.53 63.29
C ASN A 23 -16.24 -7.38 62.07
N PHE A 24 -17.51 -7.02 62.30
CA PHE A 24 -18.45 -6.72 61.23
C PHE A 24 -18.03 -5.50 60.41
N PHE A 25 -17.59 -4.43 61.10
CA PHE A 25 -17.07 -3.23 60.44
C PHE A 25 -15.80 -3.53 59.63
N GLU A 26 -14.84 -4.26 60.18
CA GLU A 26 -13.62 -4.64 59.44
C GLU A 26 -13.94 -5.50 58.22
N LYS A 27 -14.85 -6.45 58.34
CA LYS A 27 -15.32 -7.26 57.21
C LYS A 27 -15.95 -6.39 56.12
N SER A 28 -16.82 -5.45 56.50
CA SER A 28 -17.46 -4.52 55.55
C SER A 28 -16.43 -3.62 54.83
N ILE A 29 -15.43 -3.12 55.55
CA ILE A 29 -14.34 -2.29 54.98
C ILE A 29 -13.51 -3.12 54.00
N ASN A 30 -13.20 -4.37 54.35
CA ASN A 30 -12.43 -5.26 53.49
C ASN A 30 -13.20 -5.62 52.20
N GLU A 31 -14.50 -5.85 52.28
CA GLU A 31 -15.34 -6.07 51.09
C GLU A 31 -15.43 -4.82 50.20
N ILE A 32 -15.57 -3.63 50.79
CA ILE A 32 -15.54 -2.35 50.04
C ILE A 32 -14.16 -2.13 49.39
N LYS A 33 -13.08 -2.48 50.07
CA LYS A 33 -11.71 -2.35 49.54
C LYS A 33 -11.48 -3.33 48.38
N TYR A 34 -11.95 -4.57 48.52
CA TYR A 34 -11.84 -5.59 47.49
C TYR A 34 -12.65 -5.25 46.23
N THR A 35 -13.89 -4.78 46.41
CA THR A 35 -14.75 -4.34 45.29
C THR A 35 -14.16 -3.13 44.56
N LYS A 36 -13.65 -2.11 45.28
CA LYS A 36 -12.93 -0.97 44.68
C LYS A 36 -11.68 -1.39 43.91
N LEU A 37 -10.89 -2.34 44.44
CA LEU A 37 -9.71 -2.86 43.73
C LEU A 37 -10.07 -3.57 42.43
N ASN A 38 -11.12 -4.39 42.42
CA ASN A 38 -11.57 -5.10 41.22
C ASN A 38 -12.18 -4.14 40.18
N ILE A 39 -12.91 -3.10 40.62
CA ILE A 39 -13.41 -2.04 39.72
C ILE A 39 -12.24 -1.33 39.02
N GLY A 40 -11.18 -1.00 39.78
CA GLY A 40 -10.00 -0.30 39.24
C GLY A 40 -9.24 -1.15 38.23
N LYS A 41 -9.06 -2.45 38.50
CA LYS A 41 -8.44 -3.40 37.56
C LYS A 41 -9.26 -3.54 36.27
N SER A 42 -10.59 -3.64 36.37
CA SER A 42 -11.47 -3.75 35.21
C SER A 42 -11.43 -2.49 34.33
N LEU A 43 -11.41 -1.29 34.94
CA LEU A 43 -11.25 -0.03 34.22
C LEU A 43 -9.89 0.08 33.54
N PHE A 44 -8.81 -0.34 34.21
CA PHE A 44 -7.47 -0.34 33.65
C PHE A 44 -7.34 -1.26 32.42
N ILE A 45 -7.92 -2.47 32.49
CA ILE A 45 -7.95 -3.40 31.36
C ILE A 45 -8.72 -2.80 30.18
N ARG A 46 -9.87 -2.16 30.42
CA ARG A 46 -10.66 -1.48 29.38
C ARG A 46 -9.88 -0.34 28.74
N ILE A 47 -9.14 0.46 29.53
CA ILE A 47 -8.31 1.55 29.01
C ILE A 47 -7.19 1.00 28.12
N ILE A 48 -6.49 -0.05 28.56
CA ILE A 48 -5.45 -0.72 27.75
C ILE A 48 -6.04 -1.21 26.44
N PHE A 49 -7.21 -1.85 26.49
CA PHE A 49 -7.89 -2.35 25.29
C PHE A 49 -8.25 -1.21 24.33
N CYS A 50 -8.79 -0.10 24.83
CA CYS A 50 -9.09 1.09 24.02
C CYS A 50 -7.82 1.70 23.39
N LEU A 51 -6.71 1.77 24.14
CA LEU A 51 -5.43 2.26 23.62
C LEU A 51 -4.87 1.35 22.53
N LEU A 52 -4.98 0.03 22.70
CA LEU A 52 -4.59 -0.96 21.70
C LEU A 52 -5.41 -0.80 20.42
N LEU A 53 -6.74 -0.66 20.54
CA LEU A 53 -7.61 -0.42 19.38
C LEU A 53 -7.27 0.89 18.67
N LEU A 54 -7.03 1.97 19.42
CA LEU A 54 -6.61 3.25 18.84
C LEU A 54 -5.29 3.12 18.07
N LEU A 55 -4.32 2.40 18.64
CA LEU A 55 -3.05 2.10 17.98
C LEU A 55 -3.29 1.33 16.67
N LEU A 56 -4.10 0.29 16.68
CA LEU A 56 -4.44 -0.47 15.48
C LEU A 56 -5.12 0.39 14.40
N ILE A 57 -5.97 1.34 14.80
CA ILE A 57 -6.63 2.28 13.86
C ILE A 57 -5.62 3.25 13.25
N LEU A 58 -4.74 3.83 14.07
CA LEU A 58 -3.70 4.76 13.60
C LEU A 58 -2.71 4.06 12.65
N PHE A 59 -2.31 2.83 12.97
CA PHE A 59 -1.36 2.06 12.19
C PHE A 59 -2.00 1.18 11.10
N ARG A 60 -3.34 1.24 10.93
CA ARG A 60 -4.07 0.44 9.93
C ARG A 60 -3.50 0.59 8.52
N GLY A 61 -3.14 1.81 8.12
CA GLY A 61 -2.54 2.09 6.81
C GLY A 61 -1.19 1.38 6.64
N HIS A 62 -0.32 1.44 7.65
CA HIS A 62 0.97 0.77 7.64
C HIS A 62 0.82 -0.77 7.62
N ILE A 63 -0.14 -1.31 8.37
CA ILE A 63 -0.43 -2.75 8.38
C ILE A 63 -0.90 -3.21 6.99
N ILE A 64 -1.76 -2.45 6.31
CA ILE A 64 -2.21 -2.77 4.95
C ILE A 64 -1.04 -2.72 3.96
N CYS A 65 -0.18 -1.70 4.04
CA CYS A 65 1.00 -1.61 3.17
C CYS A 65 1.95 -2.80 3.39
N LEU A 66 2.25 -3.13 4.65
CA LEU A 66 3.13 -4.25 5.00
C LEU A 66 2.53 -5.59 4.56
N PHE A 67 1.22 -5.77 4.73
CA PHE A 67 0.49 -6.91 4.18
C PHE A 67 0.59 -6.95 2.66
N GLY A 68 0.44 -5.82 1.97
CA GLY A 68 0.63 -5.72 0.52
C GLY A 68 2.02 -6.16 0.08
N PHE A 69 3.09 -5.67 0.72
CA PHE A 69 4.46 -6.08 0.42
C PHE A 69 4.72 -7.56 0.69
N LEU A 70 4.23 -8.07 1.82
CA LEU A 70 4.39 -9.48 2.18
C LEU A 70 3.62 -10.38 1.22
N ASN A 71 2.39 -10.02 0.84
CA ASN A 71 1.63 -10.73 -0.17
C ASN A 71 2.33 -10.66 -1.52
N CYS A 72 2.82 -9.50 -1.95
CA CYS A 72 3.60 -9.41 -3.19
C CYS A 72 4.76 -10.41 -3.18
N TYR A 73 5.53 -10.50 -2.09
CA TYR A 73 6.62 -11.48 -1.99
C TYR A 73 6.16 -12.94 -1.95
N LEU A 74 5.06 -13.23 -1.24
CA LEU A 74 4.53 -14.59 -1.10
C LEU A 74 3.81 -15.08 -2.35
N THR A 75 3.12 -14.20 -3.09
CA THR A 75 2.38 -14.53 -4.31
C THR A 75 3.25 -14.38 -5.57
N TRP A 76 4.37 -13.65 -5.52
CA TRP A 76 5.32 -13.56 -6.64
C TRP A 76 5.74 -14.91 -7.22
N PRO A 77 6.05 -15.96 -6.42
CA PRO A 77 6.40 -17.27 -6.98
C PRO A 77 5.22 -18.09 -7.49
N PHE A 78 3.96 -17.77 -7.13
CA PHE A 78 2.79 -18.63 -7.43
C PHE A 78 1.81 -18.03 -8.44
N THR A 79 1.75 -16.71 -8.52
CA THR A 79 1.02 -15.99 -9.58
C THR A 79 2.05 -15.22 -10.38
N SER A 80 2.64 -15.88 -11.38
CA SER A 80 3.25 -15.14 -12.50
C SER A 80 2.23 -14.11 -13.02
N PRO A 81 2.66 -12.94 -13.51
CA PRO A 81 1.73 -12.00 -14.14
C PRO A 81 0.94 -12.74 -15.21
N VAL A 82 -0.34 -12.38 -15.37
CA VAL A 82 -1.30 -12.94 -16.34
C VAL A 82 -0.53 -13.52 -17.52
N HIS A 83 -0.41 -14.84 -17.55
CA HIS A 83 -0.01 -15.52 -18.77
C HIS A 83 -1.10 -15.13 -19.76
N ILE A 84 -0.83 -14.14 -20.61
CA ILE A 84 -1.60 -13.94 -21.81
C ILE A 84 -1.52 -15.31 -22.45
N LYS A 85 -2.65 -16.05 -22.43
CA LYS A 85 -2.76 -17.35 -23.06
C LYS A 85 -2.77 -17.04 -24.55
N LEU A 86 -1.58 -16.71 -25.04
CA LEU A 86 -1.31 -16.48 -26.42
C LEU A 86 -1.53 -17.86 -27.04
N ASP A 87 -2.59 -17.98 -27.83
CA ASP A 87 -2.90 -19.21 -28.53
C ASP A 87 -1.85 -19.38 -29.64
N LEU A 88 -0.67 -19.83 -29.24
CA LEU A 88 0.52 -19.92 -30.06
C LEU A 88 0.29 -20.82 -31.27
N LEU A 89 -0.64 -21.77 -31.19
CA LEU A 89 -1.05 -22.62 -32.32
C LEU A 89 -1.90 -21.85 -33.33
N ASN A 90 -2.89 -21.08 -32.88
CA ASN A 90 -3.66 -20.22 -33.79
C ASN A 90 -2.84 -19.06 -34.36
N LEU A 91 -1.88 -18.52 -33.59
CA LEU A 91 -0.93 -17.53 -34.10
C LEU A 91 0.06 -18.15 -35.07
N SER A 92 0.65 -19.31 -34.76
CA SER A 92 1.55 -20.02 -35.68
C SER A 92 0.84 -20.39 -37.00
N ASN A 93 -0.42 -20.82 -36.95
CA ASN A 93 -1.18 -21.12 -38.15
C ASN A 93 -1.58 -19.87 -38.95
N LYS A 94 -1.71 -18.71 -38.30
CA LYS A 94 -2.04 -17.42 -38.94
C LYS A 94 -0.80 -16.68 -39.46
N PHE A 95 0.34 -16.90 -38.81
CA PHE A 95 1.65 -16.37 -39.10
C PHE A 95 2.60 -17.54 -39.43
N GLY A 96 2.24 -18.38 -40.41
CA GLY A 96 3.04 -19.57 -40.74
C GLY A 96 4.47 -19.16 -41.12
N ASP A 97 5.50 -19.74 -40.48
CA ASP A 97 6.98 -19.63 -40.67
C ASP A 97 7.62 -18.31 -41.13
N GLN A 98 6.84 -17.25 -41.33
CA GLN A 98 7.31 -15.91 -41.61
C GLN A 98 7.71 -15.35 -40.25
N HIS A 99 9.01 -15.35 -39.97
CA HIS A 99 9.55 -14.60 -38.85
C HIS A 99 9.00 -13.17 -38.92
N GLU A 100 8.21 -12.78 -37.92
CA GLU A 100 7.67 -11.43 -37.82
C GLU A 100 8.86 -10.46 -37.78
N TYR A 101 9.10 -9.78 -38.91
CA TYR A 101 10.24 -8.92 -39.09
C TYR A 101 10.05 -7.69 -38.20
N ILE A 102 10.72 -7.67 -37.05
CA ILE A 102 10.79 -6.47 -36.22
C ILE A 102 11.53 -5.41 -37.04
N PRO A 103 10.87 -4.29 -37.43
CA PRO A 103 11.51 -3.27 -38.23
C PRO A 103 12.73 -2.71 -37.52
N ARG A 104 13.79 -2.44 -38.28
CA ARG A 104 15.01 -1.79 -37.77
C ARG A 104 14.80 -0.29 -37.58
N ARG A 105 13.84 0.07 -36.73
CA ARG A 105 13.48 1.45 -36.39
C ARG A 105 13.53 1.62 -34.89
N MET A 106 14.15 2.69 -34.43
CA MET A 106 14.32 2.98 -33.00
C MET A 106 13.55 4.24 -32.64
N HIS A 107 12.82 4.24 -31.52
CA HIS A 107 12.07 5.38 -31.04
C HIS A 107 12.55 5.75 -29.64
N HIS A 108 13.14 6.94 -29.51
CA HIS A 108 13.52 7.52 -28.22
C HIS A 108 12.50 8.58 -27.82
N ILE A 109 12.06 8.55 -26.57
CA ILE A 109 11.09 9.50 -26.02
C ILE A 109 11.78 10.33 -24.93
N LEU A 110 11.82 11.65 -25.11
CA LEU A 110 12.21 12.61 -24.09
C LEU A 110 11.10 13.66 -23.92
N LEU A 111 10.33 13.53 -22.86
CA LEU A 111 9.25 14.46 -22.52
C LEU A 111 9.62 15.31 -21.31
N GLY A 112 9.29 16.60 -21.39
CA GLY A 112 9.61 17.62 -20.42
C GLY A 112 10.08 18.91 -21.10
N PRO A 113 10.13 20.02 -20.34
CA PRO A 113 10.56 21.30 -20.89
C PRO A 113 11.95 21.17 -21.51
N LEU A 114 12.04 21.41 -22.81
CA LEU A 114 13.30 21.33 -23.58
C LEU A 114 14.35 22.33 -23.09
N SER A 115 13.94 23.34 -22.32
CA SER A 115 14.84 24.29 -21.64
C SER A 115 15.64 23.62 -20.50
N LEU A 116 15.16 22.51 -19.96
CA LEU A 116 15.93 21.68 -19.03
C LEU A 116 16.68 20.64 -19.86
N SER A 117 18.00 20.80 -19.95
CA SER A 117 18.84 19.78 -20.56
C SER A 117 18.65 18.45 -19.84
N PRO A 118 18.42 17.34 -20.54
CA PRO A 118 18.41 16.03 -19.91
C PRO A 118 19.78 15.75 -19.29
N PRO A 119 19.85 14.86 -18.28
CA PRO A 119 21.11 14.41 -17.71
C PRO A 119 22.10 13.97 -18.80
N SER A 120 23.35 14.38 -18.70
CA SER A 120 24.39 14.07 -19.69
C SER A 120 24.55 12.56 -19.91
N SER A 121 24.39 11.76 -18.85
CA SER A 121 24.40 10.30 -18.92
C SER A 121 23.33 9.72 -19.84
N TRP A 122 22.15 10.33 -19.91
CA TRP A 122 21.06 9.90 -20.79
C TRP A 122 21.39 10.20 -22.25
N ILE A 123 21.98 11.36 -22.52
CA ILE A 123 22.44 11.74 -23.86
C ILE A 123 23.54 10.77 -24.32
N SER A 124 24.53 10.50 -23.47
CA SER A 124 25.61 9.56 -23.78
C SER A 124 25.09 8.16 -24.05
N ALA A 125 24.17 7.65 -23.22
CA ALA A 125 23.56 6.33 -23.43
C ALA A 125 22.79 6.28 -24.76
N ARG A 126 21.96 7.29 -25.04
CA ARG A 126 21.22 7.39 -26.31
C ARG A 126 22.17 7.42 -27.51
N ASN A 127 23.21 8.23 -27.46
CA ASN A 127 24.16 8.37 -28.56
C ASN A 127 24.92 7.06 -28.80
N SER A 128 25.33 6.37 -27.74
CA SER A 128 25.95 5.05 -27.85
C SER A 128 25.01 4.04 -28.52
N CYS A 129 23.71 4.03 -28.18
CA CYS A 129 22.73 3.18 -28.86
C CYS A 129 22.60 3.52 -30.35
N ILE A 130 22.58 4.80 -30.71
CA ILE A 130 22.47 5.23 -32.12
C ILE A 130 23.72 4.81 -32.91
N GLU A 131 24.90 4.99 -32.33
CA GLU A 131 26.17 4.63 -32.96
C GLU A 131 26.26 3.12 -33.22
N LEU A 132 25.92 2.30 -32.22
CA LEU A 132 25.88 0.84 -32.35
C LEU A 132 24.85 0.35 -33.37
N HIS A 133 23.78 1.12 -33.59
CA HIS A 133 22.68 0.80 -34.49
C HIS A 133 22.60 1.76 -35.68
N SER A 134 23.75 2.15 -36.21
CA SER A 134 23.85 3.07 -37.36
C SER A 134 23.22 2.51 -38.64
N ASN A 135 23.07 1.20 -38.75
CA ASN A 135 22.42 0.51 -39.87
C ASN A 135 20.89 0.42 -39.77
N PHE A 136 20.28 1.02 -38.74
CA PHE A 136 18.82 1.06 -38.61
C PHE A 136 18.25 2.05 -39.63
N GLU A 137 17.09 1.72 -40.18
CA GLU A 137 16.42 2.52 -41.21
C GLU A 137 16.10 3.93 -40.72
N LYS A 138 15.69 4.05 -39.45
CA LYS A 138 15.32 5.34 -38.87
C LYS A 138 15.43 5.38 -37.35
N HIS A 139 15.93 6.51 -36.86
CA HIS A 139 15.97 6.88 -35.46
C HIS A 139 14.99 8.02 -35.20
N TYR A 140 13.89 7.74 -34.51
CA TYR A 140 12.90 8.74 -34.11
C TYR A 140 13.23 9.32 -32.75
N TYR A 141 12.99 10.62 -32.60
CA TYR A 141 13.13 11.33 -31.34
C TYR A 141 11.84 12.11 -31.04
N TRP A 142 11.19 11.72 -29.96
CA TRP A 142 9.89 12.23 -29.55
C TRP A 142 10.05 13.23 -28.42
N THR A 143 9.53 14.44 -28.64
CA THR A 143 9.47 15.57 -27.71
C THR A 143 8.02 15.91 -27.41
N ASP A 144 7.75 16.78 -26.43
CA ASP A 144 6.38 17.18 -26.12
C ASP A 144 5.60 17.70 -27.33
N LEU A 145 6.27 18.49 -28.19
CA LEU A 145 5.65 19.09 -29.37
C LEU A 145 5.25 18.02 -30.39
N ASN A 146 6.21 17.24 -30.90
CA ASN A 146 5.91 16.30 -31.97
C ASN A 146 5.08 15.09 -31.48
N SER A 147 5.16 14.74 -30.20
CA SER A 147 4.31 13.71 -29.60
C SER A 147 2.86 14.17 -29.53
N LYS A 148 2.64 15.43 -29.14
CA LYS A 148 1.31 16.01 -29.10
C LYS A 148 0.73 16.14 -30.51
N GLU A 149 1.49 16.67 -31.47
CA GLU A 149 1.06 16.75 -32.87
C GLU A 149 0.72 15.38 -33.46
N PHE A 150 1.53 14.35 -33.15
CA PHE A 150 1.26 12.98 -33.56
C PHE A 150 -0.05 12.45 -32.99
N LEU A 151 -0.31 12.68 -31.70
CA LEU A 151 -1.57 12.28 -31.06
C LEU A 151 -2.76 13.09 -31.59
N GLU A 152 -2.59 14.39 -31.82
CA GLU A 152 -3.64 15.27 -32.36
C GLU A 152 -4.08 14.80 -33.75
N LYS A 153 -3.11 14.42 -34.58
CA LYS A 153 -3.36 13.95 -35.95
C LYS A 153 -3.97 12.55 -36.01
N ASN A 154 -3.45 11.60 -35.23
CA ASN A 154 -3.79 10.18 -35.40
C ASN A 154 -4.78 9.64 -34.34
N TYR A 155 -4.81 10.25 -33.15
CA TYR A 155 -5.59 9.78 -32.01
C TYR A 155 -6.26 10.95 -31.25
N PRO A 156 -7.04 11.82 -31.92
CA PRO A 156 -7.58 13.05 -31.31
C PRO A 156 -8.44 12.78 -30.08
N TRP A 157 -9.09 11.61 -30.02
CA TRP A 157 -9.88 11.17 -28.86
C TRP A 157 -9.06 11.04 -27.57
N PHE A 158 -7.75 10.81 -27.68
CA PHE A 158 -6.87 10.59 -26.52
C PHE A 158 -6.32 11.89 -25.92
N LEU A 159 -6.44 13.03 -26.61
CA LEU A 159 -5.85 14.30 -26.18
C LEU A 159 -6.31 14.76 -24.80
N LYS A 160 -7.59 14.55 -24.48
CA LYS A 160 -8.13 14.88 -23.16
C LYS A 160 -7.40 14.10 -22.06
N THR A 161 -7.16 12.81 -22.30
CA THR A 161 -6.42 11.93 -21.38
C THR A 161 -4.96 12.33 -21.30
N TRP A 162 -4.31 12.54 -22.44
CA TRP A 162 -2.91 12.99 -22.52
C TRP A 162 -2.66 14.27 -21.71
N ASN A 163 -3.54 15.26 -21.86
CA ASN A 163 -3.45 16.53 -21.15
C ASN A 163 -3.76 16.41 -19.65
N SER A 164 -4.49 15.37 -19.24
CA SER A 164 -4.81 15.12 -17.82
C SER A 164 -3.67 14.47 -17.03
N TYR A 165 -2.65 13.92 -17.71
CA TYR A 165 -1.52 13.30 -17.03
C TYR A 165 -0.67 14.30 -16.27
N LYS A 166 -0.40 13.97 -15.00
CA LYS A 166 0.35 14.82 -14.07
C LYS A 166 1.85 14.70 -14.27
N THR A 167 2.33 13.56 -14.78
CA THR A 167 3.77 13.28 -14.91
C THR A 167 4.15 12.94 -16.34
N ASN A 168 5.39 13.26 -16.71
CA ASN A 168 5.93 12.93 -18.02
C ASN A 168 6.11 11.42 -18.22
N VAL A 169 6.30 10.66 -17.13
CA VAL A 169 6.39 9.20 -17.18
C VAL A 169 5.07 8.59 -17.66
N GLN A 170 3.93 9.06 -17.13
CA GLN A 170 2.60 8.60 -17.59
C GLN A 170 2.40 8.88 -19.08
N LYS A 171 2.80 10.08 -19.53
CA LYS A 171 2.76 10.46 -20.95
C LYS A 171 3.65 9.54 -21.78
N ALA A 172 4.92 9.36 -21.41
CA ALA A 172 5.87 8.53 -22.14
C ALA A 172 5.39 7.06 -22.23
N ASP A 173 4.86 6.52 -21.14
CA ASP A 173 4.32 5.16 -21.11
C ASP A 173 3.12 4.99 -22.04
N SER A 174 2.18 5.95 -22.03
CA SER A 174 1.05 5.91 -22.97
C SER A 174 1.51 6.05 -24.42
N LEU A 175 2.41 7.00 -24.71
CA LEU A 175 2.92 7.27 -26.06
C LEU A 175 3.60 6.04 -26.65
N ARG A 176 4.38 5.30 -25.86
CA ARG A 176 5.06 4.06 -26.30
C ARG A 176 4.10 3.07 -26.95
N TYR A 177 2.91 2.88 -26.38
CA TYR A 177 1.91 1.99 -26.98
C TYR A 177 1.32 2.53 -28.28
N PHE A 178 1.04 3.82 -28.37
CA PHE A 178 0.56 4.43 -29.62
C PHE A 178 1.59 4.34 -30.74
N LEU A 179 2.86 4.56 -30.43
CA LEU A 179 3.95 4.44 -31.40
C LEU A 179 4.10 3.00 -31.88
N LEU A 180 4.16 2.03 -30.96
CA LEU A 180 4.26 0.62 -31.34
C LEU A 180 3.07 0.20 -32.20
N TYR A 181 1.84 0.56 -31.80
CA TYR A 181 0.64 0.23 -32.56
C TYR A 181 0.65 0.86 -33.96
N HIS A 182 0.94 2.16 -34.05
CA HIS A 182 0.93 2.88 -35.32
C HIS A 182 2.02 2.38 -36.28
N PHE A 183 3.25 2.23 -35.79
CA PHE A 183 4.38 1.87 -36.64
C PHE A 183 4.44 0.37 -36.96
N ASN A 184 3.89 -0.52 -36.13
CA ASN A 184 3.86 -1.95 -36.43
C ASN A 184 2.77 -2.33 -37.46
N ILE A 185 1.68 -1.57 -37.56
CA ILE A 185 0.59 -1.88 -38.52
C ILE A 185 0.94 -1.44 -39.95
N HIS A 186 1.72 -0.37 -40.11
CA HIS A 186 2.10 0.17 -41.43
C HIS A 186 3.24 -0.60 -42.14
N ILE A 187 3.45 -1.88 -41.82
CA ILE A 187 4.39 -2.78 -42.50
C ILE A 187 3.62 -3.68 -43.51
N SER A 188 2.57 -3.15 -44.14
CA SER A 188 1.79 -3.84 -45.18
C SER A 188 2.03 -3.22 -46.55
#